data_AF-D6RGB6-F1
#
_entry.id   AF-D6RGB6-F1
#
_cell.length_a   1.000
_cell.length_b   1.000
_cell.length_c   1.000
_cell.angle_alpha   90.00
_cell.angle_beta   90.00
_cell.angle_gamma   90.00
#
_symmetry.space_group_name_H-M   'P 1'
#
loop_
_entity.id
_entity.type
_entity.pdbx_description
1 polymer ?
#
loop_
_entity_poly.entity_id
_entity_poly.type
_entity_poly.pdbx_seq_one_letter_code
_entity_poly.pdbx_strand_id
1 'polypeptide(L)'
;MAAAAGDGGAKPLQSAMKLANKAIELDTGNRPREAYVEYLRSIHYISQVLLEDVENTTEAGETVPPETSKMLKLAEQCLERAQSTATKLGRICLKPAVPAAPPTPLPTSRHRRVCSDEGGKLSPFLPPEIFQKLQVAESQNSKKELTPLEKASLQNQKLRATYEARMARLDPSQAMQKTSLTLSLQRQMMENLVIAKAREETLQRKMEERRLRLQEAANSLSSSSGGSAVKLL
;
A
#
# COMPACT_ATOMS: atom_id res chain seq x y z
N MET A 1 44.64 -50.00 29.85
CA MET A 1 43.28 -49.61 29.41
C MET A 1 42.97 -48.22 29.95
N ALA A 2 42.81 -47.22 29.08
CA ALA A 2 42.13 -45.97 29.39
C ALA A 2 41.68 -45.36 28.05
N ALA A 3 40.38 -45.42 27.79
CA ALA A 3 39.75 -44.88 26.59
C ALA A 3 39.51 -43.37 26.78
N ALA A 4 40.08 -42.55 25.90
CA ALA A 4 39.86 -41.11 25.88
C ALA A 4 38.52 -40.81 25.18
N ALA A 5 37.49 -40.55 25.98
CA ALA A 5 36.17 -40.16 25.52
C ALA A 5 36.07 -38.62 25.40
N GLY A 6 35.57 -38.15 24.25
CA GLY A 6 34.65 -37.02 24.17
C GLY A 6 35.21 -35.59 24.16
N ASP A 7 35.87 -35.18 23.06
CA ASP A 7 36.06 -33.74 22.72
C ASP A 7 35.65 -33.43 21.26
N GLY A 8 34.81 -34.28 20.66
CA GLY A 8 34.40 -34.17 19.25
C GLY A 8 33.27 -33.19 18.97
N GLY A 9 32.34 -33.01 19.92
CA GLY A 9 31.05 -32.35 19.66
C GLY A 9 31.07 -30.82 19.63
N ALA A 10 32.03 -30.17 20.29
CA ALA A 10 32.04 -28.69 20.38
C ALA A 10 32.58 -27.99 19.12
N LYS A 11 33.37 -28.70 18.30
CA LYS A 11 34.02 -28.19 17.09
C LYS A 11 33.03 -27.81 15.98
N PRO A 12 32.01 -28.64 15.64
CA PRO A 12 31.04 -28.28 14.60
C PRO A 12 30.17 -27.08 15.00
N LEU A 13 29.62 -27.04 16.21
CA LEU A 13 28.79 -25.91 16.63
C LEU A 13 29.61 -24.61 16.65
N GLN A 14 30.84 -24.64 17.17
CA GLN A 14 31.69 -23.46 17.18
C GLN A 14 32.01 -22.96 15.75
N SER A 15 32.22 -23.87 14.81
CA SER A 15 32.45 -23.54 13.40
C SER A 15 31.21 -22.93 12.75
N ALA A 16 30.03 -23.48 13.04
CA ALA A 16 28.75 -22.93 12.60
C ALA A 16 28.53 -21.51 13.17
N MET A 17 28.80 -21.29 14.46
CA MET A 17 28.70 -19.97 15.09
C MET A 17 29.65 -18.95 14.45
N LYS A 18 30.88 -19.34 14.10
CA LYS A 18 31.84 -18.47 13.40
C LYS A 18 31.31 -18.04 12.03
N LEU A 19 30.74 -18.97 11.26
CA LEU A 19 30.13 -18.66 9.96
C LEU A 19 28.93 -17.71 10.12
N ALA A 20 28.06 -17.98 11.09
CA ALA A 20 26.91 -17.12 11.40
C ALA A 20 27.35 -15.70 11.82
N ASN A 21 28.37 -15.58 12.66
CA ASN A 21 28.90 -14.29 13.10
C ASN A 21 29.50 -13.49 11.93
N LYS A 22 30.23 -14.13 11.02
CA LYS A 22 30.71 -13.49 9.79
C LYS A 22 29.56 -12.92 8.95
N ALA A 23 28.44 -13.65 8.85
CA ALA A 23 27.26 -13.17 8.14
C ALA A 23 26.61 -11.94 8.84
N ILE A 24 26.59 -11.93 10.18
CA ILE A 24 26.09 -10.80 10.99
C ILE A 24 26.97 -9.56 10.80
N GLU A 25 28.29 -9.71 10.80
CA GLU A 25 29.23 -8.61 10.52
C GLU A 25 29.00 -7.99 9.14
N LEU A 26 28.70 -8.81 8.12
CA LEU A 26 28.38 -8.31 6.77
C LEU A 26 27.00 -7.62 6.72
N ASP A 27 25.99 -8.12 7.44
CA ASP A 27 24.66 -7.49 7.47
C ASP A 27 24.70 -6.15 8.21
N THR A 28 25.46 -6.06 9.30
CA THR A 28 25.70 -4.81 10.04
C THR A 28 26.57 -3.83 9.25
N GLY A 29 27.54 -4.34 8.47
CA GLY A 29 28.35 -3.56 7.53
C GLY A 29 27.64 -3.10 6.26
N ASN A 30 26.30 -3.21 6.18
CA ASN A 30 25.47 -2.80 5.04
C ASN A 30 25.87 -3.46 3.70
N ARG A 31 26.34 -4.71 3.74
CA ARG A 31 26.63 -5.55 2.56
C ARG A 31 25.62 -6.69 2.46
N PRO A 32 24.32 -6.39 2.21
CA PRO A 32 23.24 -7.37 2.36
C PRO A 32 23.37 -8.55 1.38
N ARG A 33 23.98 -8.35 0.20
CA ARG A 33 24.15 -9.44 -0.79
C ARG A 33 25.11 -10.51 -0.28
N GLU A 34 26.21 -10.08 0.32
CA GLU A 34 27.24 -10.97 0.84
C GLU A 34 26.81 -11.61 2.15
N ALA A 35 26.15 -10.84 3.02
CA ALA A 35 25.52 -11.35 4.23
C ALA A 35 24.53 -12.47 3.91
N TYR A 36 23.67 -12.29 2.91
CA TYR A 36 22.70 -13.30 2.48
C TYR A 36 23.37 -14.61 2.04
N VAL A 37 24.43 -14.53 1.24
CA VAL A 37 25.20 -15.70 0.80
C VAL A 37 25.84 -16.42 1.98
N GLU A 38 26.43 -15.69 2.92
CA GLU A 38 27.06 -16.30 4.10
C GLU A 38 26.03 -16.90 5.08
N TYR A 39 24.83 -16.33 5.21
CA TYR A 39 23.74 -16.98 5.96
C TYR A 39 23.33 -18.31 5.32
N LEU A 40 23.17 -18.36 3.99
CA LEU A 40 22.88 -19.61 3.28
C LEU A 40 24.00 -20.64 3.44
N ARG A 41 25.27 -20.20 3.39
CA ARG A 41 26.42 -21.07 3.63
C ARG A 41 26.43 -21.63 5.06
N SER A 42 26.11 -20.81 6.07
CA SER A 42 25.98 -21.27 7.45
C SER A 42 24.87 -22.31 7.60
N ILE A 43 23.71 -22.10 6.97
CA ILE A 43 22.59 -23.06 6.99
C ILE A 43 22.99 -24.37 6.31
N HIS A 44 23.62 -24.30 5.14
CA HIS A 44 24.10 -25.47 4.42
C HIS A 44 25.08 -26.30 5.25
N TYR A 45 26.06 -25.64 5.88
CA TYR A 45 27.01 -26.31 6.77
C TYR A 45 26.31 -27.00 7.95
N ILE A 46 25.38 -26.31 8.61
CA ILE A 46 24.62 -26.88 9.73
C ILE A 46 23.83 -28.10 9.26
N SER A 47 23.12 -28.01 8.13
CA SER A 47 22.37 -29.14 7.58
C SER A 47 23.28 -30.32 7.26
N GLN A 48 24.47 -30.08 6.71
CA GLN A 48 25.42 -31.14 6.39
C GLN A 48 25.91 -31.85 7.66
N VAL A 49 26.35 -31.09 8.67
CA VAL A 49 26.80 -31.68 9.94
C VAL A 49 25.70 -32.48 10.62
N LEU A 50 24.46 -31.98 10.62
CA LEU A 50 23.34 -32.70 11.21
C LEU A 50 23.00 -33.99 10.47
N LEU A 51 23.20 -34.05 9.15
CA LEU A 51 23.05 -35.28 8.38
C LEU A 51 24.15 -36.29 8.71
N GLU A 52 25.40 -35.83 8.82
CA GLU A 52 26.53 -36.66 9.26
C GLU A 52 26.29 -37.21 10.69
N ASP A 53 25.75 -36.40 11.60
CA ASP A 53 25.38 -36.83 12.95
C ASP A 53 24.31 -37.93 12.94
N VAL A 54 23.29 -37.82 12.07
CA VAL A 54 22.24 -38.85 11.92
C VAL A 54 22.82 -40.15 11.34
N GLU A 55 23.68 -40.07 10.33
CA GLU A 55 24.33 -41.24 9.73
C GLU A 55 25.29 -41.96 10.69
N ASN A 56 25.96 -41.21 11.57
CA ASN A 56 26.87 -41.75 12.57
C ASN A 56 26.16 -42.28 13.83
N THR A 57 24.90 -41.89 14.06
CA THR A 57 24.08 -42.35 15.19
C THR A 57 23.30 -43.60 14.78
N THR A 58 24.01 -44.70 14.53
CA THR A 58 23.37 -45.94 14.06
C THR A 58 22.79 -46.80 15.17
N GLU A 59 23.27 -46.79 16.42
CA GLU A 59 22.71 -47.68 17.45
C GLU A 59 22.81 -47.08 18.87
N ALA A 60 21.69 -47.05 19.59
CA ALA A 60 21.51 -46.74 21.02
C ALA A 60 21.37 -45.26 21.46
N GLY A 61 20.12 -44.78 21.49
CA GLY A 61 19.69 -43.67 22.36
C GLY A 61 18.79 -42.65 21.66
N GLU A 62 17.47 -42.84 21.80
CA GLU A 62 16.36 -42.06 21.21
C GLU A 62 16.23 -40.63 21.80
N THR A 63 17.35 -39.92 21.99
CA THR A 63 17.34 -38.54 22.48
C THR A 63 18.22 -37.68 21.59
N VAL A 64 17.58 -36.74 20.89
CA VAL A 64 18.24 -35.72 20.07
C VAL A 64 19.32 -35.02 20.92
N PRO A 65 20.62 -35.07 20.53
CA PRO A 65 21.68 -34.50 21.34
C PRO A 65 21.43 -33.02 21.62
N PRO A 66 21.74 -32.51 22.82
CA PRO A 66 21.54 -31.09 23.14
C PRO A 66 22.29 -30.16 22.17
N GLU A 67 23.38 -30.63 21.57
CA GLU A 67 24.15 -29.88 20.58
C GLU A 67 23.42 -29.74 19.24
N THR A 68 22.78 -30.80 18.75
CA THR A 68 21.96 -30.74 17.53
C THR A 68 20.79 -29.76 17.70
N SER A 69 20.19 -29.71 18.89
CA SER A 69 19.16 -28.73 19.23
C SER A 69 19.67 -27.28 19.15
N LYS A 70 20.91 -27.01 19.57
CA LYS A 70 21.53 -25.69 19.43
C LYS A 70 21.85 -25.36 17.98
N MET A 71 22.32 -26.34 17.20
CA MET A 71 22.58 -26.16 15.77
C MET A 71 21.30 -25.86 15.00
N LEU A 72 20.20 -26.56 15.30
CA LEU A 72 18.89 -26.28 14.72
C LEU A 72 18.39 -24.86 15.05
N LYS A 73 18.52 -24.43 16.31
CA LYS A 73 18.20 -23.04 16.70
C LYS A 73 19.08 -22.02 15.98
N LEU A 74 20.36 -22.31 15.77
CA LEU A 74 21.25 -21.44 15.03
C LEU A 74 20.83 -21.36 13.54
N ALA A 75 20.46 -22.48 12.92
CA ALA A 75 19.96 -22.51 11.55
C ALA A 75 18.65 -21.70 11.41
N GLU A 76 17.73 -21.82 12.37
CA GLU A 76 16.50 -21.04 12.44
C GLU A 76 16.80 -19.53 12.47
N GLN A 77 17.69 -19.08 13.35
CA GLN A 77 18.11 -17.68 13.41
C GLN A 77 18.78 -17.20 12.12
N CYS A 78 19.64 -18.02 11.52
CA CYS A 78 20.25 -17.72 10.22
C CYS A 78 19.20 -17.59 9.12
N LEU A 79 18.15 -18.42 9.14
CA LEU A 79 17.06 -18.38 8.16
C LEU A 79 16.19 -17.14 8.32
N GLU A 80 15.80 -16.77 9.55
CA GLU A 80 15.05 -15.54 9.83
C GLU A 80 15.81 -14.30 9.34
N ARG A 81 17.11 -14.24 9.63
CA ARG A 81 17.97 -13.14 9.16
C ARG A 81 18.15 -13.17 7.64
N ALA A 82 18.36 -14.33 7.03
CA ALA A 82 18.44 -14.45 5.58
C ALA A 82 17.17 -13.94 4.88
N GLN A 83 15.98 -14.25 5.42
CA GLN A 83 14.71 -13.71 4.91
C GLN A 83 14.66 -12.19 5.05
N SER A 84 15.00 -11.65 6.22
CA SER A 84 15.08 -10.20 6.45
C SER A 84 16.03 -9.53 5.45
N THR A 85 17.24 -10.06 5.29
CA THR A 85 18.24 -9.57 4.33
C THR A 85 17.75 -9.70 2.88
N ALA A 86 17.03 -10.76 2.52
CA ALA A 86 16.41 -10.90 1.19
C ALA A 86 15.35 -9.82 0.94
N THR A 87 14.53 -9.45 1.94
CA THR A 87 13.61 -8.31 1.78
C THR A 87 14.34 -6.97 1.63
N LYS A 88 15.49 -6.78 2.31
CA LYS A 88 16.35 -5.60 2.13
C LYS A 88 16.92 -5.57 0.70
N LEU A 89 17.39 -6.71 0.18
CA LEU A 89 17.87 -6.83 -1.21
C LEU A 89 16.77 -6.56 -2.25
N GLY A 90 15.57 -7.08 -2.02
CA GLY A 90 14.39 -6.78 -2.84
C GLY A 90 14.07 -5.29 -2.87
N ARG A 91 14.20 -4.60 -1.72
CA ARG A 91 14.04 -3.13 -1.65
C ARG A 91 15.16 -2.35 -2.35
N ILE A 92 16.39 -2.87 -2.39
CA ILE A 92 17.52 -2.23 -3.09
C ILE A 92 17.36 -2.38 -4.62
N CYS A 93 16.84 -3.52 -5.10
CA CYS A 93 16.54 -3.72 -6.52
C CYS A 93 15.30 -2.89 -6.97
N LEU A 94 14.35 -2.67 -6.07
CA LEU A 94 13.14 -1.88 -6.31
C LEU A 94 13.29 -0.38 -5.96
N LYS A 95 14.52 0.13 -5.79
CA LYS A 95 14.78 1.56 -5.60
C LYS A 95 15.34 2.17 -6.88
N PRO A 96 14.52 2.81 -7.73
CA PRO A 96 14.99 3.60 -8.86
C PRO A 96 15.65 4.88 -8.36
N ALA A 97 16.85 5.17 -8.86
CA ALA A 97 17.43 6.50 -8.79
C ALA A 97 16.71 7.43 -9.79
N VAL A 98 15.89 8.33 -9.23
CA VAL A 98 15.67 9.76 -9.56
C VAL A 98 15.16 10.17 -10.97
N PRO A 99 14.18 11.11 -11.04
CA PRO A 99 13.55 11.60 -12.28
C PRO A 99 14.28 12.81 -12.88
N ALA A 100 14.26 12.94 -14.22
CA ALA A 100 14.46 14.21 -14.91
C ALA A 100 13.91 14.21 -16.36
N ALA A 101 12.82 14.96 -16.54
CA ALA A 101 12.38 15.72 -17.72
C ALA A 101 12.02 15.03 -19.06
N PRO A 102 11.11 15.63 -19.86
CA PRO A 102 10.29 14.94 -20.86
C PRO A 102 10.86 15.04 -22.29
N PRO A 103 10.60 14.05 -23.17
CA PRO A 103 10.73 14.23 -24.60
C PRO A 103 9.36 14.27 -25.31
N THR A 104 9.13 15.39 -25.99
CA THR A 104 8.27 15.58 -27.16
C THR A 104 8.33 14.41 -28.17
N PRO A 105 7.21 13.93 -28.70
CA PRO A 105 7.22 12.99 -29.81
C PRO A 105 7.16 13.71 -31.17
N LEU A 106 8.08 13.35 -32.07
CA LEU A 106 7.98 13.57 -33.53
C LEU A 106 7.52 12.27 -34.22
N PRO A 107 6.88 12.36 -35.41
CA PRO A 107 6.04 11.30 -35.94
C PRO A 107 6.78 10.42 -36.96
N THR A 108 6.59 9.11 -36.89
CA THR A 108 6.72 8.25 -38.07
C THR A 108 5.62 7.19 -38.04
N SER A 109 4.83 7.11 -39.11
CA SER A 109 4.40 5.84 -39.71
C SER A 109 3.52 6.16 -40.92
N ARG A 110 4.11 6.05 -42.12
CA ARG A 110 3.40 5.93 -43.38
C ARG A 110 3.15 4.44 -43.61
N HIS A 111 1.90 3.98 -43.58
CA HIS A 111 1.51 2.71 -44.17
C HIS A 111 0.23 2.84 -45.03
N ARG A 112 0.49 2.85 -46.34
CA ARG A 112 -0.12 2.03 -47.40
C ARG A 112 -1.64 1.76 -47.34
N ARG A 113 -2.35 2.33 -48.32
CA ARG A 113 -3.72 1.98 -48.74
C ARG A 113 -3.87 0.47 -48.98
N VAL A 114 -4.92 -0.12 -48.41
CA VAL A 114 -5.66 -1.24 -48.99
C VAL A 114 -7.15 -1.00 -48.73
N CYS A 115 -7.94 -1.07 -49.80
CA CYS A 115 -9.39 -0.99 -49.77
C CYS A 115 -9.97 -2.28 -49.17
N SER A 116 -10.94 -2.15 -48.26
CA SER A 116 -11.99 -3.15 -48.10
C SER A 116 -13.32 -2.42 -48.13
N ASP A 117 -13.98 -2.60 -49.25
CA ASP A 117 -15.39 -2.36 -49.52
C ASP A 117 -16.19 -3.39 -48.73
N GLU A 118 -17.08 -2.93 -47.84
CA GLU A 118 -18.33 -3.56 -47.41
C GLU A 118 -19.06 -2.49 -46.57
N GLY A 119 -20.23 -2.06 -47.05
CA GLY A 119 -20.94 -0.89 -46.53
C GLY A 119 -21.54 -1.04 -45.13
N GLY A 120 -21.65 0.09 -44.43
CA GLY A 120 -22.60 0.24 -43.32
C GLY A 120 -22.16 1.09 -42.12
N LYS A 121 -22.31 2.42 -42.23
CA LYS A 121 -22.47 3.40 -41.13
C LYS A 121 -21.32 3.52 -40.10
N LEU A 122 -20.29 4.27 -40.47
CA LEU A 122 -19.55 5.10 -39.52
C LEU A 122 -20.02 6.53 -39.71
N SER A 123 -20.63 7.12 -38.66
CA SER A 123 -21.20 8.46 -38.77
C SER A 123 -20.10 9.45 -39.17
N PRO A 124 -20.29 10.21 -40.27
CA PRO A 124 -19.50 11.39 -40.54
C PRO A 124 -19.73 12.38 -39.41
N PHE A 125 -18.69 13.12 -39.04
CA PHE A 125 -18.69 14.23 -38.07
C PHE A 125 -20.08 14.70 -37.63
N LEU A 126 -20.37 14.53 -36.34
CA LEU A 126 -21.62 14.99 -35.75
C LEU A 126 -21.76 16.51 -35.98
N PRO A 127 -22.90 17.00 -36.50
CA PRO A 127 -23.16 18.41 -36.68
C PRO A 127 -22.87 19.23 -35.42
N PRO A 128 -22.45 20.51 -35.55
CA PRO A 128 -22.13 21.38 -34.41
C PRO A 128 -23.19 21.39 -33.31
N GLU A 129 -24.45 21.22 -33.69
CA GLU A 129 -25.62 21.18 -32.81
C GLU A 129 -25.62 19.93 -31.91
N ILE A 130 -25.12 18.79 -32.40
CA ILE A 130 -24.99 17.55 -31.61
C ILE A 130 -23.73 17.63 -30.72
N PHE A 131 -22.64 18.20 -31.22
CA PHE A 131 -21.44 18.44 -30.43
C PHE A 131 -21.70 19.41 -29.27
N GLN A 132 -22.50 20.44 -29.51
CA GLN A 132 -22.97 21.38 -28.48
C GLN A 132 -23.95 20.71 -27.52
N LYS A 133 -24.85 19.83 -27.98
CA LYS A 133 -25.72 19.06 -27.07
C LYS A 133 -24.95 18.09 -26.18
N LEU A 134 -23.92 17.42 -26.71
CA LEU A 134 -23.04 16.54 -25.94
C LEU A 134 -22.18 17.34 -24.97
N GLN A 135 -21.59 18.46 -25.39
CA GLN A 135 -20.90 19.38 -24.50
C GLN A 135 -21.83 19.98 -23.44
N VAL A 136 -23.07 20.34 -23.76
CA VAL A 136 -24.04 20.84 -22.77
C VAL A 136 -24.43 19.73 -21.80
N ALA A 137 -24.61 18.49 -22.26
CA ALA A 137 -24.87 17.33 -21.40
C ALA A 137 -23.68 17.01 -20.48
N GLU A 138 -22.44 17.11 -20.97
CA GLU A 138 -21.22 16.96 -20.17
C GLU A 138 -20.96 18.18 -19.25
N SER A 139 -21.31 19.40 -19.68
CA SER A 139 -21.19 20.63 -18.89
C SER A 139 -22.24 20.74 -17.78
N GLN A 140 -23.36 20.04 -17.88
CA GLN A 140 -24.40 20.01 -16.85
C GLN A 140 -24.00 19.11 -15.67
N ASN A 141 -23.12 18.13 -15.89
CA ASN A 141 -22.63 17.26 -14.82
C ASN A 141 -21.48 17.89 -14.02
N SER A 142 -20.68 18.77 -14.64
CA SER A 142 -19.59 19.49 -13.97
C SER A 142 -20.07 20.71 -13.16
N LYS A 143 -21.31 21.18 -13.41
CA LYS A 143 -21.94 22.32 -12.71
C LYS A 143 -22.76 21.95 -11.49
N LYS A 144 -22.96 20.67 -11.21
CA LYS A 144 -23.48 20.25 -9.89
C LYS A 144 -22.33 20.43 -8.91
N GLU A 145 -22.28 21.60 -8.28
CA GLU A 145 -21.39 21.83 -7.14
C GLU A 145 -21.74 20.79 -6.07
N LEU A 146 -21.02 19.67 -6.09
CA LEU A 146 -21.24 18.59 -5.15
C LEU A 146 -21.07 19.12 -3.73
N THR A 147 -21.98 18.70 -2.85
CA THR A 147 -21.87 18.98 -1.42
C THR A 147 -20.51 18.50 -0.91
N PRO A 148 -19.94 19.13 0.13
CA PRO A 148 -18.70 18.65 0.73
C PRO A 148 -18.73 17.15 1.06
N LEU A 149 -19.89 16.63 1.48
CA LEU A 149 -20.10 15.23 1.80
C LEU A 149 -20.08 14.31 0.56
N GLU A 150 -20.73 14.71 -0.54
CA GLU A 150 -20.68 13.96 -1.80
C GLU A 150 -19.26 13.93 -2.40
N LYS A 151 -18.52 15.04 -2.33
CA LYS A 151 -17.11 15.08 -2.75
C LYS A 151 -16.26 14.07 -1.98
N ALA A 152 -16.43 14.01 -0.65
CA ALA A 152 -15.74 13.03 0.18
C ALA A 152 -16.17 11.58 -0.12
N SER A 153 -17.45 11.36 -0.44
CA SER A 153 -17.95 10.03 -0.85
C SER A 153 -17.27 9.53 -2.12
N LEU A 154 -17.21 10.37 -3.17
CA LEU A 154 -16.51 10.02 -4.42
C LEU A 154 -15.02 9.75 -4.19
N GLN A 155 -14.37 10.57 -3.36
CA GLN A 155 -12.98 10.35 -2.99
C GLN A 155 -12.80 9.02 -2.24
N ASN A 156 -13.69 8.69 -1.31
CA ASN A 156 -13.66 7.44 -0.57
C ASN A 156 -13.93 6.23 -1.47
N GLN A 157 -14.79 6.35 -2.46
CA GLN A 157 -15.00 5.31 -3.48
C GLN A 157 -13.70 5.06 -4.26
N LYS A 158 -13.02 6.12 -4.69
CA LYS A 158 -11.72 6.02 -5.37
C LYS A 158 -10.64 5.39 -4.48
N LEU A 159 -10.62 5.76 -3.20
CA LEU A 159 -9.69 5.19 -2.22
C LEU A 159 -9.93 3.69 -2.03
N ARG A 160 -11.19 3.26 -1.91
CA ARG A 160 -11.56 1.84 -1.83
C ARG A 160 -11.13 1.08 -3.07
N ALA A 161 -11.42 1.60 -4.26
CA ALA A 161 -11.01 0.96 -5.52
C ALA A 161 -9.47 0.81 -5.61
N THR A 162 -8.73 1.85 -5.19
CA THR A 162 -7.26 1.81 -5.16
C THR A 162 -6.75 0.79 -4.14
N TYR A 163 -7.37 0.73 -2.97
CA TYR A 163 -7.07 -0.26 -1.92
C TYR A 163 -7.31 -1.68 -2.42
N GLU A 164 -8.47 -1.96 -3.01
CA GLU A 164 -8.82 -3.28 -3.54
C GLU A 164 -7.82 -3.75 -4.59
N ALA A 165 -7.46 -2.86 -5.54
CA ALA A 165 -6.44 -3.15 -6.54
C ALA A 165 -5.08 -3.47 -5.90
N ARG A 166 -4.70 -2.79 -4.81
CA ARG A 166 -3.44 -3.05 -4.11
C ARG A 166 -3.50 -4.34 -3.28
N MET A 167 -4.62 -4.62 -2.63
CA MET A 167 -4.85 -5.86 -1.88
C MET A 167 -4.84 -7.09 -2.78
N ALA A 168 -5.37 -7.00 -3.99
CA ALA A 168 -5.37 -8.09 -4.97
C ALA A 168 -3.96 -8.47 -5.45
N ARG A 169 -3.02 -7.52 -5.43
CA ARG A 169 -1.61 -7.74 -5.81
C ARG A 169 -0.73 -8.21 -4.64
N LEU A 170 -1.27 -8.23 -3.42
CA LEU A 170 -0.48 -8.46 -2.22
C LEU A 170 -0.51 -9.94 -1.82
N ASP A 171 0.67 -10.54 -1.65
CA ASP A 171 0.78 -11.96 -1.31
C ASP A 171 0.09 -12.30 0.02
N PRO A 172 -0.56 -13.47 0.13
CA PRO A 172 -1.14 -13.95 1.39
C PRO A 172 -0.16 -14.00 2.57
N SER A 173 1.13 -14.20 2.31
CA SER A 173 2.20 -14.24 3.33
C SER A 173 2.49 -12.88 3.97
N GLN A 174 2.09 -11.76 3.34
CA GLN A 174 2.41 -10.39 3.78
C GLN A 174 1.35 -9.84 4.75
N ALA A 175 1.03 -10.59 5.80
CA ALA A 175 -0.06 -10.27 6.74
C ALA A 175 0.04 -8.87 7.39
N MET A 176 1.24 -8.48 7.84
CA MET A 176 1.46 -7.18 8.49
C MET A 176 1.17 -6.00 7.55
N GLN A 177 1.53 -6.13 6.27
CA GLN A 177 1.30 -5.09 5.26
C GLN A 177 -0.19 -4.98 4.91
N LYS A 178 -0.91 -6.11 4.83
CA LYS A 178 -2.37 -6.12 4.67
C LYS A 178 -3.04 -5.35 5.80
N THR A 179 -2.71 -5.68 7.05
CA THR A 179 -3.26 -4.99 8.22
C THR A 179 -2.94 -3.48 8.21
N SER A 180 -1.68 -3.11 7.94
CA SER A 180 -1.28 -1.71 7.84
C SER A 180 -2.07 -0.95 6.77
N LEU A 181 -2.29 -1.56 5.60
CA LEU A 181 -3.00 -0.94 4.50
C LEU A 181 -4.50 -0.78 4.82
N THR A 182 -5.12 -1.79 5.46
CA THR A 182 -6.52 -1.73 5.89
C THR A 182 -6.74 -0.59 6.90
N LEU A 183 -5.90 -0.49 7.93
CA LEU A 183 -5.99 0.58 8.92
C LEU A 183 -5.76 1.96 8.29
N SER A 184 -4.82 2.06 7.34
CA SER A 184 -4.55 3.31 6.61
C SER A 184 -5.77 3.77 5.79
N LEU A 185 -6.43 2.86 5.08
CA LEU A 185 -7.66 3.17 4.35
C LEU A 185 -8.75 3.66 5.30
N GLN A 186 -8.99 2.95 6.41
CA GLN A 186 -10.02 3.33 7.39
C GLN A 186 -9.77 4.72 7.95
N ARG A 187 -8.52 5.03 8.33
CA ARG A 187 -8.13 6.35 8.82
C ARG A 187 -8.42 7.44 7.78
N GLN A 188 -7.99 7.24 6.54
CA GLN A 188 -8.16 8.24 5.48
C GLN A 188 -9.63 8.46 5.12
N MET A 189 -10.42 7.37 5.07
CA MET A 189 -11.86 7.47 4.82
C MET A 189 -12.58 8.25 5.92
N MET A 190 -12.24 7.97 7.18
CA MET A 190 -12.82 8.66 8.32
C MET A 190 -12.41 10.14 8.34
N GLU A 191 -11.15 10.44 8.09
CA GLU A 191 -10.63 11.81 8.00
C GLU A 191 -11.39 12.62 6.95
N ASN A 192 -11.59 12.06 5.75
CA ASN A 192 -12.37 12.71 4.69
C ASN A 192 -13.81 12.99 5.12
N LEU A 193 -14.46 12.05 5.81
CA LEU A 193 -15.84 12.23 6.29
C LEU A 193 -15.95 13.31 7.37
N VAL A 194 -15.02 13.32 8.34
CA VAL A 194 -15.02 14.31 9.43
C VAL A 194 -14.82 15.72 8.86
N ILE A 195 -13.86 15.89 7.95
CA ILE A 195 -13.60 17.18 7.30
C ILE A 195 -14.82 17.63 6.49
N ALA A 196 -15.44 16.72 5.74
CA ALA A 196 -16.61 17.05 4.93
C ALA A 196 -17.83 17.44 5.79
N LYS A 197 -18.12 16.68 6.85
CA LYS A 197 -19.19 17.01 7.80
C LYS A 197 -18.98 18.37 8.45
N ALA A 198 -17.76 18.66 8.93
CA ALA A 198 -17.46 19.96 9.52
C ALA A 198 -17.70 21.13 8.54
N ARG A 199 -17.35 20.94 7.26
CA ARG A 199 -17.62 21.92 6.20
C ARG A 199 -19.11 22.08 5.93
N GLU A 200 -19.85 20.98 5.87
CA GLU A 200 -21.29 20.98 5.67
C GLU A 200 -22.03 21.67 6.82
N GLU A 201 -21.72 21.34 8.07
CA GLU A 201 -22.28 22.01 9.25
C GLU A 201 -21.98 23.51 9.25
N THR A 202 -20.77 23.90 8.86
CA THR A 202 -20.39 25.32 8.74
C THR A 202 -21.24 26.04 7.70
N LEU A 203 -21.50 25.39 6.55
CA LEU A 203 -22.37 25.95 5.51
C LEU A 203 -23.82 26.01 5.97
N GLN A 204 -24.31 24.97 6.64
CA GLN A 204 -25.68 24.92 7.19
C GLN A 204 -25.92 26.04 8.21
N ARG A 205 -25.01 26.23 9.18
CA ARG A 205 -25.12 27.34 10.15
C ARG A 205 -25.18 28.71 9.47
N LYS A 206 -24.36 28.95 8.45
CA LYS A 206 -24.39 30.20 7.68
C LYS A 206 -25.72 30.41 6.95
N MET A 207 -26.29 29.34 6.40
CA MET A 207 -27.58 29.38 5.72
C MET A 207 -28.73 29.67 6.70
N GLU A 208 -28.72 29.02 7.87
CA GLU A 208 -29.71 29.23 8.92
C GLU A 208 -29.62 30.62 9.54
N GLU A 209 -28.42 31.11 9.84
CA GLU A 209 -28.19 32.47 10.34
C GLU A 209 -28.71 33.52 9.35
N ARG A 210 -28.44 33.34 8.05
CA ARG A 210 -28.97 34.21 7.01
C ARG A 210 -30.50 34.16 6.95
N ARG A 211 -31.09 32.97 7.07
CA ARG A 211 -32.55 32.79 7.08
C ARG A 211 -33.20 33.51 8.26
N LEU A 212 -32.62 33.37 9.45
CA LEU A 212 -33.10 34.04 10.67
C LEU A 212 -33.02 35.56 10.54
N ARG A 213 -31.89 36.11 10.07
CA ARG A 213 -31.76 37.56 9.85
C ARG A 213 -32.81 38.12 8.88
N LEU A 214 -33.08 37.40 7.80
CA LEU A 214 -34.12 37.81 6.84
C LEU A 214 -35.51 37.75 7.47
N GLN A 215 -35.77 36.75 8.32
CA GLN A 215 -37.03 36.63 9.05
C GLN A 215 -37.21 37.74 10.10
N GLU A 216 -36.17 38.06 10.87
CA GLU A 216 -36.17 39.17 11.82
C GLU A 216 -36.40 40.51 11.12
N ALA A 217 -35.74 40.74 9.98
CA ALA A 217 -35.98 41.94 9.18
C ALA A 217 -37.45 42.02 8.70
N ALA A 218 -38.01 40.93 8.19
CA ALA A 218 -39.41 40.87 7.79
C ALA A 218 -40.38 41.12 8.97
N ASN A 219 -40.12 40.53 10.13
CA ASN A 219 -40.92 40.70 11.34
C ASN A 219 -40.83 42.12 11.93
N SER A 220 -39.65 42.75 11.81
CA SER A 220 -39.45 44.14 12.25
C SER A 220 -40.25 45.13 11.39
N LEU A 221 -40.28 44.89 10.08
CA LEU A 221 -41.05 45.70 9.12
C LEU A 221 -42.56 45.54 9.34
N SER A 222 -43.05 44.32 9.60
CA SER A 222 -44.48 44.10 9.88
C SER A 222 -44.91 44.69 11.23
N SER A 223 -44.07 44.61 12.26
CA SER A 223 -44.35 45.21 13.58
C SER A 223 -44.33 46.74 13.55
N SER A 224 -43.44 47.34 12.75
CA SER A 224 -43.40 48.79 12.53
C SER A 224 -44.61 49.29 11.73
N SER A 225 -45.08 48.51 10.75
CA SER A 225 -46.27 48.86 9.95
C SER A 225 -47.61 48.74 10.70
N GLY A 226 -47.67 47.95 11.78
CA GLY A 226 -48.88 47.80 12.60
C GLY A 226 -49.15 48.95 13.59
N GLY A 227 -48.18 49.84 13.79
CA GLY A 227 -48.27 50.94 14.78
C GLY A 227 -48.90 52.25 14.29
N SER A 228 -49.17 52.40 12.98
CA SER A 228 -49.68 53.65 12.39
C SER A 228 -51.15 53.60 11.95
N ALA A 229 -51.94 52.61 12.40
CA ALA A 229 -53.35 52.46 12.01
C ALA A 229 -54.37 52.73 13.14
N VAL A 230 -53.95 53.24 14.30
CA VAL A 230 -54.87 53.56 15.42
C VAL A 230 -54.66 54.99 15.90
N LYS A 231 -54.96 55.98 15.05
CA LYS A 231 -55.18 57.37 15.50
C LYS A 231 -55.88 58.25 14.43
N LEU A 232 -57.03 57.83 13.91
CA LEU A 232 -57.93 58.69 13.14
C LEU A 232 -59.39 58.28 13.38
N LEU A 233 -59.90 58.59 14.58
CA LEU A 233 -61.30 58.84 14.91
C LEU A 233 -61.31 59.92 16.01
#